data_AF-A0AAW2A6F5-F1
#
_entry.id   AF-A0AAW2A6F5-F1
#
_cell.length_a   1.000
_cell.length_b   1.000
_cell.length_c   1.000
_cell.angle_alpha   90.00
_cell.angle_beta   90.00
_cell.angle_gamma   90.00
#
_symmetry.space_group_name_H-M   'P 1'
#
loop_
_entity.id
_entity.type
_entity.pdbx_description
1 polymer ?
#
loop_
_entity_poly.entity_id
_entity_poly.type
_entity_poly.pdbx_seq_one_letter_code
_entity_poly.pdbx_strand_id
1 'polypeptide(L)'
;MGCRQSSEEKEAARRSRRIDRHLRSESQRQRREIKLLLLGTSNSGKSTIVKQMKIIHSGGFNLEACKEYKPLILYNAIDSLTRIIRALATLKIDFHNPDRAYDAVQLFALTGPAESKGEITPELLGVMKRLWADPGVQECFCRSNEYHLEDNTAYYLNDLDRISAPEYIPTVEDILRSRDMTTGIVENKFTFKELTFKMVDVGGQRSERKKWIHCFEGVTAIIFCVELSGYDLKLYEDNQTSRMAESLRLFDSICNNNWFTNTSLILFLNKKDLLAEKIKRIPLTVCFADYKGQNTYEEAAVYVQRQFEDLNRNKETKEIYSHFTCATDTSNIQFVFDAVTDVIIQNNLKRVSLDNLLTRKCISALLSAETGSYVHFQRFCKDVFERDYKATIGVDFEIERFEMSGLPYSLQIWDTAGQEKFKCIASAYYRGAQVIITVFDMADIKTLENTQQWLSEALKENEPNSCFVFLVGTKRDLLSAEECERTERDAIKIAAEMNAEFWSVSSKTGENVQEFFFRVAALAFEDAILKDLETEISTAQIGDGSILNDKALEDAEEKPKKKSCC
;
A
#
# COMPACT_ATOMS: atom_id res chain seq x y z
N MET A 1 26.85 55.54 -22.79
CA MET A 1 26.83 54.70 -24.00
C MET A 1 25.82 53.59 -23.79
N GLY A 2 24.64 53.72 -24.40
CA GLY A 2 23.55 52.75 -24.26
C GLY A 2 23.72 51.59 -25.23
N CYS A 3 23.93 50.39 -24.72
CA CYS A 3 23.90 49.17 -25.52
C CYS A 3 22.46 48.66 -25.55
N ARG A 4 21.74 48.95 -26.64
CA ARG A 4 20.45 48.32 -26.92
C ARG A 4 20.71 46.83 -27.21
N GLN A 5 20.45 45.96 -26.24
CA GLN A 5 20.33 44.51 -26.48
C GLN A 5 19.44 44.27 -27.72
N SER A 6 19.90 43.41 -28.62
CA SER A 6 19.17 43.14 -29.86
C SER A 6 17.79 42.55 -29.54
N SER A 7 16.83 42.75 -30.44
CA SER A 7 15.47 42.18 -30.31
C SER A 7 15.51 40.68 -30.03
N GLU A 8 16.40 39.98 -30.72
CA GLU A 8 16.59 38.53 -30.62
C GLU A 8 17.20 38.10 -29.28
N GLU A 9 18.15 38.86 -28.73
CA GLU A 9 18.72 38.58 -27.40
C GLU A 9 17.68 38.75 -26.29
N LYS A 10 16.81 39.76 -26.40
CA LYS A 10 15.70 39.96 -25.45
C LYS A 10 14.66 38.85 -25.56
N GLU A 11 14.37 38.37 -26.75
CA GLU A 11 13.47 37.24 -26.98
C GLU A 11 14.06 35.92 -26.50
N ALA A 12 15.34 35.67 -26.75
CA ALA A 12 16.07 34.51 -26.23
C ALA A 12 16.12 34.53 -24.69
N ALA A 13 16.39 35.68 -24.07
CA ALA A 13 16.38 35.83 -22.62
C ALA A 13 14.97 35.67 -22.01
N ARG A 14 13.90 36.01 -22.76
CA ARG A 14 12.51 35.74 -22.36
C ARG A 14 12.15 34.27 -22.50
N ARG A 15 12.59 33.61 -23.58
CA ARG A 15 12.39 32.17 -23.81
C ARG A 15 13.14 31.35 -22.76
N SER A 16 14.40 31.69 -22.49
CA SER A 16 15.21 31.05 -21.43
C SER A 16 14.55 31.19 -20.06
N ARG A 17 14.13 32.41 -19.68
CA ARG A 17 13.37 32.61 -18.41
C ARG A 17 12.05 31.85 -18.34
N ARG A 18 11.36 31.63 -19.47
CA ARG A 18 10.15 30.79 -19.52
C ARG A 18 10.50 29.31 -19.33
N ILE A 19 11.56 28.84 -19.97
CA ILE A 19 12.07 27.47 -19.81
C ILE A 19 12.49 27.24 -18.36
N ASP A 20 13.30 28.13 -17.77
CA ASP A 20 13.74 28.03 -16.37
C ASP A 20 12.56 28.03 -15.39
N ARG A 21 11.54 28.86 -15.65
CA ARG A 21 10.31 28.87 -14.84
C ARG A 21 9.55 27.55 -14.98
N HIS A 22 9.46 27.01 -16.19
CA HIS A 22 8.81 25.72 -16.45
C HIS A 22 9.57 24.58 -15.77
N LEU A 23 10.89 24.50 -15.93
CA LEU A 23 11.77 23.53 -15.29
C LEU A 23 11.67 23.59 -13.75
N ARG A 24 11.64 24.80 -13.16
CA ARG A 24 11.44 24.96 -11.71
C ARG A 24 10.07 24.44 -11.27
N SER A 25 9.01 24.75 -12.03
CA SER A 25 7.65 24.28 -11.72
C SER A 25 7.53 22.75 -11.86
N GLU A 26 8.15 22.16 -12.88
CA GLU A 26 8.18 20.70 -13.07
C GLU A 26 9.03 20.02 -12.00
N SER A 27 10.18 20.59 -11.63
CA SER A 27 11.03 20.08 -10.55
C SER A 27 10.32 20.10 -9.20
N GLN A 28 9.59 21.18 -8.87
CA GLN A 28 8.75 21.22 -7.67
C GLN A 28 7.60 20.20 -7.72
N ARG A 29 6.99 19.99 -8.89
CA ARG A 29 5.93 18.99 -9.07
C ARG A 29 6.46 17.57 -8.96
N GLN A 30 7.63 17.28 -9.53
CA GLN A 30 8.33 15.99 -9.41
C GLN A 30 8.78 15.72 -7.98
N ARG A 31 9.23 16.73 -7.23
CA ARG A 31 9.56 16.58 -5.80
C ARG A 31 8.35 16.21 -4.93
N ARG A 32 7.13 16.47 -5.39
CA ARG A 32 5.87 16.10 -4.72
C ARG A 32 5.26 14.81 -5.29
N GLU A 33 5.87 14.20 -6.29
CA GLU A 33 5.42 12.94 -6.89
C GLU A 33 5.95 11.77 -6.05
N ILE A 34 5.06 10.90 -5.60
CA ILE A 34 5.42 9.69 -4.86
C ILE A 34 5.66 8.58 -5.86
N LYS A 35 6.89 8.10 -5.97
CA LYS A 35 7.26 7.03 -6.89
C LYS A 35 7.20 5.68 -6.20
N LEU A 36 6.23 4.86 -6.60
CA LEU A 36 6.05 3.49 -6.13
C LEU A 36 6.61 2.51 -7.16
N LEU A 37 7.47 1.60 -6.71
CA LEU A 37 8.04 0.56 -7.57
C LEU A 37 7.42 -0.80 -7.23
N LEU A 38 6.75 -1.44 -8.19
CA LEU A 38 6.20 -2.77 -8.04
C LEU A 38 7.24 -3.83 -8.44
N LEU A 39 7.69 -4.63 -7.49
CA LEU A 39 8.66 -5.72 -7.71
C LEU A 39 8.06 -7.08 -7.35
N GLY A 40 8.68 -8.14 -7.82
CA GLY A 40 8.28 -9.52 -7.54
C GLY A 40 8.41 -10.42 -8.76
N THR A 41 8.33 -11.73 -8.54
CA THR A 41 8.44 -12.75 -9.59
C THR A 41 7.31 -12.64 -10.63
N SER A 42 7.41 -13.37 -11.74
CA SER A 42 6.29 -13.51 -12.68
C SER A 42 5.05 -14.06 -11.96
N ASN A 43 3.85 -13.71 -12.40
CA ASN A 43 2.56 -14.12 -11.82
C ASN A 43 2.24 -13.66 -10.39
N SER A 44 3.08 -12.85 -9.74
CA SER A 44 2.78 -12.37 -8.39
C SER A 44 1.64 -11.35 -8.28
N GLY A 45 1.09 -10.88 -9.41
CA GLY A 45 -0.09 -10.01 -9.46
C GLY A 45 0.21 -8.50 -9.54
N LYS A 46 1.46 -8.11 -9.83
CA LYS A 46 1.85 -6.69 -10.01
C LYS A 46 0.93 -5.94 -10.98
N SER A 47 0.79 -6.44 -12.20
CA SER A 47 -0.04 -5.79 -13.23
C SER A 47 -1.53 -5.80 -12.87
N THR A 48 -2.00 -6.78 -12.09
CA THR A 48 -3.35 -6.77 -11.53
C THR A 48 -3.54 -5.64 -10.52
N ILE A 49 -2.55 -5.38 -9.65
CA ILE A 49 -2.56 -4.24 -8.72
C ILE A 49 -2.58 -2.91 -9.49
N VAL A 50 -1.83 -2.79 -10.58
CA VAL A 50 -1.88 -1.59 -11.45
C VAL A 50 -3.29 -1.40 -12.03
N LYS A 51 -3.92 -2.46 -12.53
CA LYS A 51 -5.30 -2.41 -13.02
C LYS A 51 -6.26 -1.97 -11.90
N GLN A 52 -6.07 -2.44 -10.67
CA GLN A 52 -6.85 -1.99 -9.50
C GLN A 52 -6.67 -0.50 -9.22
N MET A 53 -5.44 0.03 -9.30
CA MET A 53 -5.23 1.48 -9.12
C MET A 53 -6.00 2.31 -10.15
N LYS A 54 -6.10 1.82 -11.39
CA LYS A 54 -6.91 2.47 -12.42
C LYS A 54 -8.41 2.46 -12.07
N ILE A 55 -8.89 1.34 -11.52
CA ILE A 55 -10.28 1.18 -11.05
C ILE A 55 -10.59 2.13 -9.89
N ILE A 56 -9.76 2.12 -8.87
CA ILE A 56 -10.02 2.82 -7.61
C ILE A 56 -9.78 4.34 -7.75
N HIS A 57 -8.73 4.75 -8.48
CA HIS A 57 -8.25 6.14 -8.46
C HIS A 57 -8.24 6.85 -9.83
N SER A 58 -8.61 6.17 -10.92
CA SER A 58 -8.59 6.78 -12.28
C SER A 58 -9.89 6.62 -13.05
N GLY A 59 -11.02 6.44 -12.35
CA GLY A 59 -12.35 6.32 -12.97
C GLY A 59 -12.60 5.01 -13.72
N GLY A 60 -11.72 4.02 -13.55
CA GLY A 60 -11.88 2.68 -14.10
C GLY A 60 -11.70 2.54 -15.61
N PHE A 61 -12.41 1.57 -16.17
CA PHE A 61 -12.38 1.23 -17.59
C PHE A 61 -13.68 1.65 -18.24
N ASN A 62 -13.60 2.53 -19.23
CA ASN A 62 -14.75 2.88 -20.06
C ASN A 62 -15.06 1.76 -21.06
N LEU A 63 -16.21 1.86 -21.73
CA LEU A 63 -16.70 0.81 -22.62
C LEU A 63 -15.70 0.45 -23.74
N GLU A 64 -15.06 1.45 -24.34
CA GLU A 64 -14.11 1.25 -25.43
C GLU A 64 -12.84 0.57 -24.91
N ALA A 65 -12.31 1.00 -23.77
CA ALA A 65 -11.18 0.33 -23.12
C ALA A 65 -11.52 -1.12 -22.75
N CYS A 66 -12.74 -1.42 -22.29
CA CYS A 66 -13.16 -2.80 -22.02
C CYS A 66 -13.13 -3.67 -23.29
N LYS A 67 -13.60 -3.14 -24.43
CA LYS A 67 -13.58 -3.86 -25.71
C LYS A 67 -12.17 -4.20 -26.17
N GLU A 68 -11.19 -3.34 -25.92
CA GLU A 68 -9.78 -3.60 -26.25
C GLU A 68 -9.21 -4.84 -25.56
N TYR A 69 -9.76 -5.25 -24.40
CA TYR A 69 -9.32 -6.47 -23.71
C TYR A 69 -9.95 -7.76 -24.26
N LYS A 70 -10.98 -7.67 -25.11
CA LYS A 70 -11.70 -8.85 -25.62
C LYS A 70 -10.75 -9.86 -26.30
N PRO A 71 -9.88 -9.47 -27.25
CA PRO A 71 -8.98 -10.43 -27.91
C PRO A 71 -8.04 -11.14 -26.93
N LEU A 72 -7.53 -10.41 -25.92
CA LEU A 72 -6.64 -10.97 -24.89
C LEU A 72 -7.34 -12.03 -24.03
N ILE A 73 -8.58 -11.75 -23.61
CA ILE A 73 -9.35 -12.68 -22.78
C ILE A 73 -9.68 -13.96 -23.56
N LEU A 74 -10.08 -13.81 -24.83
CA LEU A 74 -10.33 -14.96 -25.70
C LEU A 74 -9.07 -15.80 -25.90
N TYR A 75 -7.94 -15.15 -26.14
CA TYR A 75 -6.64 -15.81 -26.22
C TYR A 75 -6.31 -16.55 -24.92
N ASN A 76 -6.47 -15.94 -23.74
CA ASN A 76 -6.21 -16.58 -22.45
C ASN A 76 -7.09 -17.83 -22.23
N ALA A 77 -8.34 -17.82 -22.66
CA ALA A 77 -9.24 -18.98 -22.58
C ALA A 77 -8.78 -20.13 -23.51
N ILE A 78 -8.44 -19.81 -24.76
CA ILE A 78 -7.97 -20.80 -25.74
C ILE A 78 -6.62 -21.39 -25.33
N ASP A 79 -5.66 -20.55 -24.93
CA ASP A 79 -4.34 -20.98 -24.47
C ASP A 79 -4.44 -21.89 -23.23
N SER A 80 -5.31 -21.53 -22.28
CA SER A 80 -5.55 -22.34 -21.08
C SER A 80 -5.95 -23.78 -21.42
N LEU A 81 -6.97 -23.95 -22.27
CA LEU A 81 -7.42 -25.29 -22.65
C LEU A 81 -6.34 -26.01 -23.48
N THR A 82 -5.70 -25.32 -24.41
CA THR A 82 -4.61 -25.86 -25.24
C THR A 82 -3.48 -26.43 -24.38
N ARG A 83 -3.13 -25.77 -23.27
CA ARG A 83 -2.11 -26.23 -22.32
C ARG A 83 -2.53 -27.46 -21.55
N ILE A 84 -3.79 -27.53 -21.09
CA ILE A 84 -4.34 -28.74 -20.46
C ILE A 84 -4.28 -29.93 -21.43
N ILE A 85 -4.72 -29.74 -22.68
CA ILE A 85 -4.71 -30.81 -23.69
C ILE A 85 -3.30 -31.30 -24.00
N ARG A 86 -2.30 -30.41 -24.06
CA ARG A 86 -0.88 -30.81 -24.19
C ARG A 86 -0.38 -31.58 -22.96
N ALA A 87 -0.84 -31.21 -21.77
CA ALA A 87 -0.43 -31.85 -20.53
C ALA A 87 -0.95 -33.28 -20.38
N LEU A 88 -2.10 -33.63 -20.96
CA LEU A 88 -2.62 -35.01 -21.00
C LEU A 88 -1.55 -36.02 -21.46
N ALA A 89 -0.89 -35.73 -22.58
CA ALA A 89 0.16 -36.61 -23.12
C ALA A 89 1.39 -36.71 -22.20
N THR A 90 1.75 -35.62 -21.53
CA THR A 90 2.90 -35.57 -20.62
C THR A 90 2.62 -36.34 -19.33
N LEU A 91 1.40 -36.22 -18.81
CA LEU A 91 0.94 -36.88 -17.59
C LEU A 91 0.40 -38.29 -17.84
N LYS A 92 0.34 -38.73 -19.11
CA LYS A 92 -0.21 -40.02 -19.55
C LYS A 92 -1.64 -40.24 -19.06
N ILE A 93 -2.46 -39.19 -19.18
CA ILE A 93 -3.89 -39.24 -18.87
C ILE A 93 -4.63 -39.40 -20.20
N ASP A 94 -5.43 -40.44 -20.30
CA ASP A 94 -6.29 -40.68 -21.46
C ASP A 94 -7.58 -39.86 -21.36
N PHE A 95 -8.16 -39.54 -22.52
CA PHE A 95 -9.53 -39.02 -22.55
C PHE A 95 -10.48 -40.09 -22.02
N HIS A 96 -11.46 -39.66 -21.22
CA HIS A 96 -12.50 -40.59 -20.78
C HIS A 96 -13.38 -41.02 -21.95
N ASN A 97 -13.75 -40.06 -22.81
CA ASN A 97 -14.39 -40.35 -24.09
C ASN A 97 -13.35 -40.34 -25.23
N PRO A 98 -13.07 -41.48 -25.90
CA PRO A 98 -12.09 -41.57 -26.99
C PRO A 98 -12.36 -40.61 -28.16
N ASP A 99 -13.61 -40.23 -28.42
CA ASP A 99 -13.97 -39.28 -29.49
C ASP A 99 -13.37 -37.88 -29.26
N ARG A 100 -12.99 -37.56 -28.01
CA ARG A 100 -12.35 -36.28 -27.67
C ARG A 100 -10.94 -36.15 -28.25
N ALA A 101 -10.32 -37.24 -28.68
CA ALA A 101 -9.08 -37.18 -29.44
C ALA A 101 -9.25 -36.38 -30.76
N TYR A 102 -10.39 -36.53 -31.44
CA TYR A 102 -10.69 -35.74 -32.65
C TYR A 102 -10.88 -34.25 -32.31
N ASP A 103 -11.62 -33.96 -31.23
CA ASP A 103 -11.81 -32.60 -30.74
C ASP A 103 -10.48 -31.93 -30.37
N ALA A 104 -9.54 -32.66 -29.77
CA ALA A 104 -8.21 -32.14 -29.45
C ALA A 104 -7.45 -31.72 -30.72
N VAL A 105 -7.51 -32.51 -31.79
CA VAL A 105 -6.92 -32.14 -33.09
C VAL A 105 -7.62 -30.91 -33.68
N GLN A 106 -8.94 -30.85 -33.60
CA GLN A 106 -9.73 -29.69 -34.06
C GLN A 106 -9.38 -28.42 -33.28
N LEU A 107 -9.19 -28.51 -31.95
CA LEU A 107 -8.76 -27.38 -31.13
C LEU A 107 -7.48 -26.75 -31.71
N PHE A 108 -6.43 -27.54 -31.92
CA PHE A 108 -5.16 -27.03 -32.46
C PHE A 108 -5.29 -26.47 -33.88
N ALA A 109 -6.15 -27.07 -34.72
CA ALA A 109 -6.38 -26.58 -36.09
C ALA A 109 -7.12 -25.22 -36.11
N LEU A 110 -8.02 -25.01 -35.15
CA LEU A 110 -8.87 -23.81 -35.06
C LEU A 110 -8.26 -22.68 -34.22
N THR A 111 -7.25 -22.95 -33.38
CA THR A 111 -6.57 -21.93 -32.57
C THR A 111 -6.00 -20.79 -33.41
N GLY A 112 -5.23 -21.08 -34.45
CA GLY A 112 -4.60 -20.04 -35.29
C GLY A 112 -5.62 -19.10 -35.95
N PRO A 113 -6.65 -19.62 -36.63
CA PRO A 113 -7.75 -18.80 -37.16
C PRO A 113 -8.44 -17.95 -36.08
N ALA A 114 -8.71 -18.51 -34.89
CA ALA A 114 -9.35 -17.79 -33.80
C ALA A 114 -8.48 -16.64 -33.25
N GLU A 115 -7.18 -16.85 -33.10
CA GLU A 115 -6.22 -15.82 -32.71
C GLU A 115 -6.17 -14.67 -33.72
N SER A 116 -6.13 -14.99 -35.02
CA SER A 116 -6.07 -13.97 -36.07
C SER A 116 -7.34 -13.12 -36.18
N LYS A 117 -8.51 -13.71 -35.91
CA LYS A 117 -9.81 -13.02 -35.96
C LYS A 117 -10.18 -12.36 -34.64
N GLY A 118 -9.55 -12.76 -33.52
CA GLY A 118 -9.89 -12.28 -32.19
C GLY A 118 -11.29 -12.74 -31.74
N GLU A 119 -11.74 -13.92 -32.18
CA GLU A 119 -13.09 -14.44 -31.95
C GLU A 119 -13.07 -15.95 -31.75
N ILE A 120 -13.96 -16.46 -30.88
CA ILE A 120 -14.22 -17.90 -30.75
C ILE A 120 -15.41 -18.23 -31.67
N THR A 121 -15.16 -18.98 -32.73
CA THR A 121 -16.24 -19.41 -33.65
C THR A 121 -17.17 -20.42 -32.96
N PRO A 122 -18.43 -20.58 -33.40
CA PRO A 122 -19.35 -21.58 -32.84
C PRO A 122 -18.80 -23.01 -32.89
N GLU A 123 -18.02 -23.32 -33.94
CA GLU A 123 -17.34 -24.60 -34.11
C GLU A 123 -16.28 -24.81 -33.02
N LEU A 124 -15.40 -23.82 -32.81
CA LEU A 124 -14.38 -23.86 -31.77
C LEU A 124 -15.00 -23.91 -30.37
N LEU A 125 -16.04 -23.12 -30.12
CA LEU A 125 -16.78 -23.15 -28.85
C LEU A 125 -17.30 -24.55 -28.55
N GLY A 126 -17.92 -25.21 -29.53
CA GLY A 126 -18.42 -26.58 -29.38
C GLY A 126 -17.32 -27.57 -29.01
N VAL A 127 -16.15 -27.46 -29.66
CA VAL A 127 -14.96 -28.27 -29.35
C VAL A 127 -14.47 -28.00 -27.93
N MET A 128 -14.28 -26.74 -27.56
CA MET A 128 -13.78 -26.34 -26.24
C MET A 128 -14.68 -26.85 -25.11
N LYS A 129 -16.01 -26.73 -25.26
CA LYS A 129 -16.98 -27.21 -24.27
C LYS A 129 -16.94 -28.72 -24.09
N ARG A 130 -16.88 -29.49 -25.19
CA ARG A 130 -16.80 -30.96 -25.12
C ARG A 130 -15.52 -31.45 -24.48
N LEU A 131 -14.39 -30.80 -24.79
CA LEU A 131 -13.11 -31.10 -24.16
C LEU A 131 -13.13 -30.75 -22.68
N TRP A 132 -13.58 -29.54 -22.31
CA TRP A 132 -13.61 -29.13 -20.91
C TRP A 132 -14.53 -30.00 -20.05
N ALA A 133 -15.62 -30.52 -20.62
CA ALA A 133 -16.52 -31.44 -19.91
C ALA A 133 -15.97 -32.88 -19.75
N ASP A 134 -14.88 -33.26 -20.43
CA ASP A 134 -14.34 -34.61 -20.35
C ASP A 134 -13.68 -34.87 -18.98
N PRO A 135 -14.03 -35.98 -18.29
CA PRO A 135 -13.43 -36.32 -17.00
C PRO A 135 -11.89 -36.44 -17.02
N GLY A 136 -11.28 -36.92 -18.10
CA GLY A 136 -9.82 -37.00 -18.21
C GLY A 136 -9.17 -35.61 -18.31
N VAL A 137 -9.84 -34.67 -18.98
CA VAL A 137 -9.42 -33.25 -19.01
C VAL A 137 -9.55 -32.61 -17.63
N GLN A 138 -10.64 -32.89 -16.90
CA GLN A 138 -10.83 -32.42 -15.53
C GLN A 138 -9.80 -33.01 -14.56
N GLU A 139 -9.45 -34.29 -14.70
CA GLU A 139 -8.37 -34.92 -13.93
C GLU A 139 -7.02 -34.23 -14.21
N CYS A 140 -6.71 -33.96 -15.48
CA CYS A 140 -5.50 -33.24 -15.86
C CYS A 140 -5.47 -31.82 -15.29
N PHE A 141 -6.62 -31.13 -15.25
CA PHE A 141 -6.73 -29.82 -14.60
C PHE A 141 -6.50 -29.88 -13.08
N CYS A 142 -6.99 -30.93 -12.40
CA CYS A 142 -6.74 -31.13 -10.97
C CYS A 142 -5.25 -31.34 -10.63
N ARG A 143 -4.46 -31.79 -11.60
CA ARG A 143 -3.00 -31.96 -11.52
C ARG A 143 -2.21 -30.80 -12.14
N SER A 144 -2.83 -29.62 -12.21
CA SER A 144 -2.25 -28.41 -12.82
C SER A 144 -0.99 -27.90 -12.12
N ASN A 145 -0.63 -28.41 -10.94
CA ASN A 145 0.65 -28.15 -10.29
C ASN A 145 1.85 -28.86 -10.95
N GLU A 146 1.60 -29.89 -11.77
CA GLU A 146 2.65 -30.67 -12.45
C GLU A 146 3.11 -30.05 -13.80
N TYR A 147 2.40 -29.04 -14.29
CA TYR A 147 2.72 -28.29 -15.50
C TYR A 147 2.38 -26.81 -15.34
N HIS A 148 2.73 -25.98 -16.32
CA HIS A 148 2.39 -24.56 -16.24
C HIS A 148 0.97 -24.33 -16.74
N LEU A 149 0.08 -23.96 -15.82
CA LEU A 149 -1.26 -23.46 -16.12
C LEU A 149 -1.53 -22.16 -15.36
N GLU A 150 -2.48 -21.37 -15.86
CA GLU A 150 -2.89 -20.11 -15.24
C GLU A 150 -3.98 -20.34 -14.18
N ASP A 151 -3.92 -19.58 -13.08
CA ASP A 151 -4.90 -19.74 -11.99
C ASP A 151 -6.34 -19.36 -12.42
N ASN A 152 -6.48 -18.50 -13.42
CA ASN A 152 -7.77 -18.03 -13.94
C ASN A 152 -8.39 -18.97 -14.99
N THR A 153 -7.76 -20.12 -15.27
CA THR A 153 -8.26 -21.06 -16.30
C THR A 153 -9.70 -21.50 -16.03
N ALA A 154 -10.02 -21.92 -14.81
CA ALA A 154 -11.39 -22.35 -14.48
C ALA A 154 -12.42 -21.22 -14.63
N TYR A 155 -12.04 -19.98 -14.30
CA TYR A 155 -12.92 -18.81 -14.43
C TYR A 155 -13.36 -18.62 -15.89
N TYR A 156 -12.45 -18.73 -16.85
CA TYR A 156 -12.79 -18.59 -18.27
C TYR A 156 -13.50 -19.82 -18.83
N LEU A 157 -12.99 -21.03 -18.53
CA LEU A 157 -13.52 -22.26 -19.15
C LEU A 157 -14.91 -22.65 -18.63
N ASN A 158 -15.27 -22.26 -17.41
CA ASN A 158 -16.61 -22.49 -16.86
C ASN A 158 -17.67 -21.57 -17.46
N ASP A 159 -17.28 -20.46 -18.09
CA ASP A 159 -18.21 -19.45 -18.62
C ASP A 159 -17.92 -19.11 -20.10
N LEU A 160 -17.55 -20.14 -20.87
CA LEU A 160 -17.24 -20.02 -22.29
C LEU A 160 -18.39 -19.45 -23.12
N ASP A 161 -19.64 -19.75 -22.75
CA ASP A 161 -20.81 -19.24 -23.47
C ASP A 161 -20.92 -17.71 -23.36
N ARG A 162 -20.65 -17.12 -22.18
CA ARG A 162 -20.63 -15.67 -22.01
C ARG A 162 -19.50 -15.02 -22.79
N ILE A 163 -18.30 -15.62 -22.72
CA ILE A 163 -17.08 -15.05 -23.30
C ILE A 163 -17.09 -15.14 -24.84
N SER A 164 -17.70 -16.16 -25.40
CA SER A 164 -17.80 -16.35 -26.86
C SER A 164 -19.02 -15.68 -27.51
N ALA A 165 -19.88 -15.01 -26.73
CA ALA A 165 -21.04 -14.32 -27.28
C ALA A 165 -20.62 -13.20 -28.27
N PRO A 166 -21.34 -12.99 -29.39
CA PRO A 166 -21.00 -11.95 -30.36
C PRO A 166 -20.91 -10.55 -29.72
N GLU A 167 -21.89 -10.23 -28.88
CA GLU A 167 -22.01 -8.97 -28.14
C GLU A 167 -21.24 -8.98 -26.80
N TYR A 168 -20.33 -9.94 -26.58
CA TYR A 168 -19.53 -10.00 -25.37
C TYR A 168 -18.68 -8.73 -25.22
N ILE A 169 -18.86 -8.08 -24.08
CA ILE A 169 -18.04 -6.97 -23.59
C ILE A 169 -17.41 -7.42 -22.27
N PRO A 170 -16.07 -7.43 -22.17
CA PRO A 170 -15.37 -7.77 -20.94
C PRO A 170 -15.83 -6.94 -19.74
N THR A 171 -16.07 -7.64 -18.63
CA THR A 171 -16.31 -7.02 -17.34
C THR A 171 -14.99 -6.61 -16.69
N VAL A 172 -15.07 -5.79 -15.63
CA VAL A 172 -13.89 -5.42 -14.83
C VAL A 172 -13.21 -6.67 -14.25
N GLU A 173 -13.98 -7.69 -13.84
CA GLU A 173 -13.44 -8.96 -13.34
C GLU A 173 -12.66 -9.72 -14.42
N ASP A 174 -13.19 -9.75 -15.66
CA ASP A 174 -12.48 -10.36 -16.79
C ASP A 174 -11.15 -9.66 -17.08
N ILE A 175 -11.14 -8.32 -16.97
CA ILE A 175 -9.95 -7.48 -17.18
C ILE A 175 -8.94 -7.70 -16.06
N LEU A 176 -9.37 -7.80 -14.80
CA LEU A 176 -8.48 -8.07 -13.67
C LEU A 176 -7.81 -9.44 -13.76
N ARG A 177 -8.53 -10.43 -14.28
CA ARG A 177 -8.05 -11.80 -14.49
C ARG A 177 -7.24 -12.00 -15.77
N SER A 178 -7.34 -11.06 -16.72
CA SER A 178 -6.63 -11.17 -17.99
C SER A 178 -5.13 -11.09 -17.78
N ARG A 179 -4.42 -11.98 -18.47
CA ARG A 179 -2.97 -12.14 -18.37
C ARG A 179 -2.33 -11.70 -19.67
N ASP A 180 -1.51 -10.67 -19.55
CA ASP A 180 -0.50 -10.29 -20.53
C ASP A 180 0.87 -10.33 -19.85
N MET A 181 1.88 -10.86 -20.54
CA MET A 181 3.23 -10.93 -19.97
C MET A 181 3.89 -9.57 -20.09
N THR A 182 3.93 -8.84 -18.97
CA THR A 182 4.55 -7.52 -18.91
C THR A 182 6.02 -7.59 -19.32
N THR A 183 6.34 -6.89 -20.41
CA THR A 183 7.70 -6.69 -20.90
C THR A 183 8.09 -5.23 -20.72
N GLY A 184 9.34 -4.99 -20.35
CA GLY A 184 9.85 -3.65 -20.10
C GLY A 184 9.35 -3.03 -18.80
N ILE A 185 9.23 -1.70 -18.84
CA ILE A 185 8.86 -0.85 -17.71
C ILE A 185 7.65 -0.03 -18.14
N VAL A 186 6.57 -0.14 -17.39
CA VAL A 186 5.33 0.59 -17.63
C VAL A 186 5.09 1.53 -16.45
N GLU A 187 4.89 2.80 -16.74
CA GLU A 187 4.64 3.82 -15.72
C GLU A 187 3.18 4.27 -15.80
N ASN A 188 2.49 4.22 -14.67
CA ASN A 188 1.12 4.69 -14.53
C ASN A 188 1.07 5.79 -13.47
N LYS A 189 0.29 6.83 -13.74
CA LYS A 189 0.09 7.95 -12.81
C LYS A 189 -1.35 8.02 -12.37
N PHE A 190 -1.56 8.26 -11.09
CA PHE A 190 -2.88 8.52 -10.53
C PHE A 190 -2.77 9.53 -9.38
N THR A 191 -3.90 10.15 -9.04
CA THR A 191 -3.97 11.12 -7.95
C THR A 191 -4.77 10.51 -6.80
N PHE A 192 -4.25 10.62 -5.58
CA PHE A 192 -4.91 10.13 -4.37
C PHE A 192 -4.59 11.04 -3.18
N LYS A 193 -5.59 11.43 -2.38
CA LYS A 193 -5.46 12.41 -1.28
C LYS A 193 -4.63 13.66 -1.69
N GLU A 194 -4.93 14.22 -2.86
CA GLU A 194 -4.21 15.37 -3.48
C GLU A 194 -2.74 15.13 -3.86
N LEU A 195 -2.19 13.94 -3.59
CA LEU A 195 -0.84 13.54 -3.96
C LEU A 195 -0.85 12.85 -5.32
N THR A 196 0.19 13.10 -6.11
CA THR A 196 0.39 12.41 -7.39
C THR A 196 1.28 11.20 -7.16
N PHE A 197 0.75 10.01 -7.44
CA PHE A 197 1.48 8.76 -7.39
C PHE A 197 1.93 8.36 -8.78
N LYS A 198 3.19 7.95 -8.89
CA LYS A 198 3.77 7.34 -10.07
C LYS A 198 4.11 5.89 -9.75
N MET A 199 3.28 4.98 -10.23
CA MET A 199 3.47 3.54 -10.04
C MET A 199 4.20 2.95 -11.24
N VAL A 200 5.32 2.29 -10.98
CA VAL A 200 6.19 1.68 -11.99
C VAL A 200 6.04 0.17 -11.90
N ASP A 201 5.45 -0.43 -12.93
CA ASP A 201 5.34 -1.88 -13.11
C ASP A 201 6.46 -2.38 -14.01
N VAL A 202 7.12 -3.45 -13.57
CA VAL A 202 8.24 -4.04 -14.29
C VAL A 202 8.02 -5.53 -14.51
N GLY A 203 8.52 -6.05 -15.62
CA GLY A 203 8.49 -7.48 -15.90
C GLY A 203 9.15 -8.29 -14.79
N GLY A 204 8.43 -9.29 -14.26
CA GLY A 204 8.91 -10.16 -13.15
C GLY A 204 9.85 -11.31 -13.57
N GLN A 205 9.92 -11.57 -14.88
CA GLN A 205 10.72 -12.66 -15.46
C GLN A 205 12.21 -12.38 -15.35
N ARG A 206 13.04 -13.42 -15.23
CA ARG A 206 14.51 -13.27 -15.08
C ARG A 206 15.16 -12.43 -16.18
N SER A 207 14.70 -12.56 -17.43
CA SER A 207 15.17 -11.77 -18.58
C SER A 207 14.94 -10.26 -18.43
N GLU A 208 13.86 -9.87 -17.77
CA GLU A 208 13.44 -8.48 -17.62
C GLU A 208 14.12 -7.77 -16.44
N ARG A 209 14.62 -8.52 -15.45
CA ARG A 209 15.22 -7.96 -14.23
C ARG A 209 16.45 -7.08 -14.48
N LYS A 210 17.18 -7.32 -15.57
CA LYS A 210 18.32 -6.46 -15.97
C LYS A 210 17.90 -5.02 -16.24
N LYS A 211 16.62 -4.77 -16.58
CA LYS A 211 16.07 -3.45 -16.86
C LYS A 211 15.69 -2.68 -15.60
N TRP A 212 15.55 -3.36 -14.45
CA TRP A 212 15.01 -2.77 -13.21
C TRP A 212 15.87 -1.62 -12.67
N ILE A 213 17.19 -1.67 -12.85
CA ILE A 213 18.09 -0.61 -12.38
C ILE A 213 17.72 0.78 -12.95
N HIS A 214 17.10 0.82 -14.13
CA HIS A 214 16.67 2.07 -14.77
C HIS A 214 15.49 2.76 -14.06
N CYS A 215 14.81 2.09 -13.13
CA CYS A 215 13.72 2.70 -12.37
C CYS A 215 14.00 2.86 -10.88
N PHE A 216 15.20 2.51 -10.37
CA PHE A 216 15.53 2.54 -8.94
C PHE A 216 15.76 3.95 -8.39
N GLU A 217 16.15 4.90 -9.24
CA GLU A 217 16.39 6.27 -8.80
C GLU A 217 15.10 6.96 -8.33
N GLY A 218 15.18 7.65 -7.19
CA GLY A 218 14.07 8.44 -6.65
C GLY A 218 12.85 7.62 -6.25
N VAL A 219 12.99 6.31 -5.99
CA VAL A 219 11.89 5.46 -5.51
C VAL A 219 11.58 5.78 -4.05
N THR A 220 10.33 6.15 -3.81
CA THR A 220 9.82 6.50 -2.48
C THR A 220 9.53 5.24 -1.65
N ALA A 221 8.88 4.26 -2.26
CA ALA A 221 8.56 2.99 -1.64
C ALA A 221 8.54 1.84 -2.66
N ILE A 222 8.83 0.64 -2.18
CA ILE A 222 8.75 -0.60 -2.97
C ILE A 222 7.56 -1.40 -2.47
N ILE A 223 6.72 -1.85 -3.40
CA ILE A 223 5.70 -2.85 -3.15
C ILE A 223 6.19 -4.16 -3.77
N PHE A 224 6.63 -5.09 -2.92
CA PHE A 224 7.08 -6.41 -3.36
C PHE A 224 5.92 -7.41 -3.30
N CYS A 225 5.52 -7.93 -4.46
CA CYS A 225 4.41 -8.86 -4.58
C CYS A 225 4.90 -10.31 -4.60
N VAL A 226 4.33 -11.14 -3.73
CA VAL A 226 4.58 -12.58 -3.57
C VAL A 226 3.35 -13.38 -3.95
N GLU A 227 3.53 -14.46 -4.70
CA GLU A 227 2.47 -15.43 -5.03
C GLU A 227 2.37 -16.50 -3.93
N LEU A 228 1.43 -16.38 -2.99
CA LEU A 228 1.26 -17.34 -1.89
C LEU A 228 0.91 -18.74 -2.39
N SER A 229 0.05 -18.83 -3.40
CA SER A 229 -0.39 -20.10 -3.99
C SER A 229 0.71 -20.82 -4.80
N GLY A 230 1.88 -20.21 -5.00
CA GLY A 230 2.96 -20.73 -5.83
C GLY A 230 3.94 -21.66 -5.10
N TYR A 231 3.66 -22.05 -3.85
CA TYR A 231 4.60 -22.82 -3.02
C TYR A 231 4.92 -24.23 -3.57
N ASP A 232 3.98 -24.85 -4.27
CA ASP A 232 4.12 -26.16 -4.89
C ASP A 232 4.48 -26.09 -6.39
N LEU A 233 4.70 -24.89 -6.93
CA LEU A 233 4.91 -24.66 -8.36
C LEU A 233 6.39 -24.44 -8.71
N LYS A 234 6.74 -24.74 -9.96
CA LYS A 234 8.05 -24.44 -10.55
C LYS A 234 8.00 -23.22 -11.47
N LEU A 235 9.15 -22.57 -11.64
CA LEU A 235 9.31 -21.47 -12.60
C LEU A 235 9.05 -21.93 -14.01
N TYR A 236 8.53 -21.02 -14.84
CA TYR A 236 8.31 -21.27 -16.26
C TYR A 236 9.63 -21.35 -17.02
N GLU A 237 10.60 -20.53 -16.62
CA GLU A 237 11.86 -20.33 -17.35
C GLU A 237 12.79 -21.55 -17.35
N ASP A 238 12.75 -22.39 -16.31
CA ASP A 238 13.64 -23.56 -16.17
C ASP A 238 12.94 -24.87 -15.79
N ASN A 239 11.65 -24.82 -15.41
CA ASN A 239 10.86 -25.97 -14.95
C ASN A 239 11.53 -26.82 -13.84
N GLN A 240 12.43 -26.22 -13.07
CA GLN A 240 13.21 -26.90 -12.02
C GLN A 240 13.15 -26.13 -10.71
N THR A 241 13.32 -24.82 -10.75
CA THR A 241 13.37 -23.98 -9.56
C THR A 241 11.97 -23.78 -8.98
N SER A 242 11.79 -23.98 -7.67
CA SER A 242 10.55 -23.62 -6.96
C SER A 242 10.28 -22.11 -7.09
N ARG A 243 9.03 -21.74 -7.38
CA ARG A 243 8.63 -20.31 -7.49
C ARG A 243 8.81 -19.57 -6.17
N MET A 244 8.46 -20.20 -5.06
CA MET A 244 8.58 -19.61 -3.73
C MET A 244 10.05 -19.40 -3.35
N ALA A 245 10.91 -20.37 -3.63
CA ALA A 245 12.35 -20.24 -3.40
C ALA A 245 12.98 -19.10 -4.23
N GLU A 246 12.56 -18.96 -5.49
CA GLU A 246 12.97 -17.83 -6.33
C GLU A 246 12.49 -16.49 -5.76
N SER A 247 11.24 -16.43 -5.29
CA SER A 247 10.65 -15.23 -4.69
C SER A 247 11.40 -14.79 -3.43
N LEU A 248 11.76 -15.73 -2.56
CA LEU A 248 12.58 -15.47 -1.36
C LEU A 248 13.97 -14.94 -1.72
N ARG A 249 14.66 -15.58 -2.67
CA ARG A 249 15.99 -15.11 -3.15
C ARG A 249 15.92 -13.71 -3.75
N LEU A 250 14.90 -13.47 -4.56
CA LEU A 250 14.69 -12.15 -5.15
C LEU A 250 14.41 -11.11 -4.07
N PHE A 251 13.57 -11.44 -3.08
CA PHE A 251 13.29 -10.55 -1.97
C PHE A 251 14.53 -10.23 -1.14
N ASP A 252 15.35 -11.22 -0.76
CA ASP A 252 16.62 -11.02 -0.04
C ASP A 252 17.52 -10.03 -0.79
N SER A 253 17.62 -10.17 -2.13
CA SER A 253 18.43 -9.28 -2.96
C SER A 253 17.92 -7.83 -3.04
N ILE A 254 16.61 -7.62 -2.89
CA ILE A 254 15.97 -6.29 -2.93
C ILE A 254 15.96 -5.66 -1.55
N CYS A 255 15.55 -6.42 -0.53
CA CYS A 255 15.45 -5.95 0.85
C CYS A 255 16.80 -5.44 1.35
N ASN A 256 17.88 -6.15 1.01
CA ASN A 256 19.23 -5.88 1.46
C ASN A 256 20.08 -5.10 0.42
N ASN A 257 19.44 -4.48 -0.59
CA ASN A 257 20.15 -3.68 -1.59
C ASN A 257 20.47 -2.27 -1.08
N ASN A 258 21.69 -1.79 -1.33
CA ASN A 258 22.14 -0.44 -0.95
C ASN A 258 21.34 0.69 -1.62
N TRP A 259 20.75 0.47 -2.80
CA TRP A 259 19.84 1.44 -3.43
C TRP A 259 18.59 1.70 -2.59
N PHE A 260 18.22 0.75 -1.72
CA PHE A 260 16.95 0.74 -0.99
C PHE A 260 17.13 0.75 0.53
N THR A 261 18.31 1.14 1.02
CA THR A 261 18.57 1.29 2.47
C THR A 261 17.53 2.20 3.11
N ASN A 262 17.20 3.28 2.42
CA ASN A 262 16.30 4.33 2.87
C ASN A 262 14.90 4.24 2.22
N THR A 263 14.55 3.14 1.57
CA THR A 263 13.27 3.02 0.86
C THR A 263 12.29 2.21 1.69
N SER A 264 11.07 2.73 1.88
CA SER A 264 9.99 1.99 2.58
C SER A 264 9.68 0.71 1.81
N LEU A 265 9.60 -0.43 2.50
CA LEU A 265 9.37 -1.71 1.87
C LEU A 265 8.03 -2.28 2.36
N ILE A 266 7.13 -2.51 1.41
CA ILE A 266 5.83 -3.12 1.63
C ILE A 266 5.83 -4.50 0.96
N LEU A 267 5.36 -5.52 1.69
CA LEU A 267 5.28 -6.89 1.23
C LEU A 267 3.81 -7.27 1.00
N PHE A 268 3.43 -7.51 -0.25
CA PHE A 268 2.12 -8.02 -0.61
C PHE A 268 2.17 -9.53 -0.77
N LEU A 269 1.55 -10.23 0.17
CA LEU A 269 1.36 -11.67 0.16
C LEU A 269 0.05 -11.97 -0.57
N ASN A 270 0.13 -12.05 -1.91
CA ASN A 270 -1.00 -12.05 -2.82
C ASN A 270 -1.52 -13.48 -3.11
N LYS A 271 -2.73 -13.56 -3.66
CA LYS A 271 -3.47 -14.80 -3.95
C LYS A 271 -3.78 -15.61 -2.68
N LYS A 272 -4.15 -14.90 -1.62
CA LYS A 272 -4.51 -15.52 -0.33
C LYS A 272 -5.71 -16.45 -0.43
N ASP A 273 -6.64 -16.14 -1.32
CA ASP A 273 -7.82 -16.93 -1.67
C ASP A 273 -7.42 -18.29 -2.24
N LEU A 274 -6.47 -18.31 -3.17
CA LEU A 274 -5.96 -19.54 -3.76
C LEU A 274 -5.13 -20.36 -2.77
N LEU A 275 -4.37 -19.72 -1.88
CA LEU A 275 -3.68 -20.42 -0.79
C LEU A 275 -4.69 -21.12 0.13
N ALA A 276 -5.77 -20.43 0.51
CA ALA A 276 -6.78 -20.97 1.42
C ALA A 276 -7.44 -22.26 0.90
N GLU A 277 -7.64 -22.37 -0.41
CA GLU A 277 -8.15 -23.60 -1.02
C GLU A 277 -7.06 -24.66 -1.23
N LYS A 278 -5.85 -24.27 -1.64
CA LYS A 278 -4.77 -25.21 -1.95
C LYS A 278 -4.19 -25.90 -0.72
N ILE A 279 -4.06 -25.18 0.41
CA ILE A 279 -3.46 -25.72 1.64
C ILE A 279 -4.25 -26.90 2.24
N LYS A 280 -5.57 -26.97 1.95
CA LYS A 280 -6.43 -28.10 2.35
C LYS A 280 -6.03 -29.42 1.67
N ARG A 281 -5.31 -29.37 0.55
CA ARG A 281 -4.97 -30.53 -0.29
C ARG A 281 -3.48 -30.82 -0.32
N ILE A 282 -2.64 -29.78 -0.40
CA ILE A 282 -1.19 -29.90 -0.53
C ILE A 282 -0.53 -29.25 0.69
N PRO A 283 0.17 -30.00 1.55
CA PRO A 283 0.76 -29.43 2.76
C PRO A 283 1.90 -28.47 2.43
N LEU A 284 2.11 -27.46 3.28
CA LEU A 284 3.16 -26.45 3.09
C LEU A 284 4.58 -27.07 3.16
N THR A 285 4.71 -28.24 3.80
CA THR A 285 5.97 -28.98 3.95
C THR A 285 6.62 -29.39 2.63
N VAL A 286 5.85 -29.42 1.52
CA VAL A 286 6.39 -29.63 0.16
C VAL A 286 7.39 -28.53 -0.23
N CYS A 287 7.15 -27.29 0.22
CA CYS A 287 8.03 -26.16 -0.03
C CYS A 287 8.97 -25.89 1.15
N PHE A 288 8.47 -26.05 2.37
CA PHE A 288 9.19 -25.73 3.61
C PHE A 288 9.25 -26.95 4.52
N ALA A 289 10.28 -27.79 4.33
CA ALA A 289 10.41 -29.06 5.07
C ALA A 289 10.39 -28.88 6.60
N ASP A 290 10.85 -27.74 7.10
CA ASP A 290 10.90 -27.41 8.53
C ASP A 290 9.58 -26.86 9.10
N TYR A 291 8.52 -26.73 8.29
CA TYR A 291 7.22 -26.26 8.75
C TYR A 291 6.57 -27.27 9.71
N LYS A 292 6.26 -26.82 10.93
CA LYS A 292 5.65 -27.65 12.00
C LYS A 292 4.20 -27.27 12.34
N GLY A 293 3.65 -26.26 11.68
CA GLY A 293 2.28 -25.80 11.91
C GLY A 293 1.24 -26.72 11.26
N GLN A 294 -0.03 -26.41 11.51
CA GLN A 294 -1.16 -27.09 10.88
C GLN A 294 -1.30 -26.71 9.40
N ASN A 295 -1.98 -27.55 8.61
CA ASN A 295 -2.31 -27.25 7.22
C ASN A 295 -3.55 -26.33 7.12
N THR A 296 -3.56 -25.25 7.91
CA THR A 296 -4.59 -24.21 7.90
C THR A 296 -4.06 -22.98 7.17
N TYR A 297 -4.97 -22.17 6.62
CA TYR A 297 -4.59 -20.93 5.93
C TYR A 297 -3.84 -19.98 6.87
N GLU A 298 -4.35 -19.81 8.09
CA GLU A 298 -3.85 -18.85 9.07
C GLU A 298 -2.40 -19.15 9.47
N GLU A 299 -2.10 -20.40 9.83
CA GLU A 299 -0.74 -20.80 10.22
C GLU A 299 0.23 -20.79 9.03
N ALA A 300 -0.20 -21.29 7.87
CA ALA A 300 0.63 -21.34 6.67
C ALA A 300 0.97 -19.92 6.17
N ALA A 301 -0.01 -19.03 6.11
CA ALA A 301 0.15 -17.67 5.64
C ALA A 301 1.10 -16.86 6.55
N VAL A 302 0.92 -16.96 7.86
CA VAL A 302 1.81 -16.31 8.85
C VAL A 302 3.22 -16.90 8.80
N TYR A 303 3.36 -18.21 8.59
CA TYR A 303 4.69 -18.81 8.43
C TYR A 303 5.40 -18.28 7.20
N VAL A 304 4.73 -18.26 6.03
CA VAL A 304 5.31 -17.72 4.80
C VAL A 304 5.68 -16.24 4.98
N GLN A 305 4.82 -15.42 5.61
CA GLN A 305 5.13 -14.04 5.95
C GLN A 305 6.46 -13.92 6.72
N ARG A 306 6.63 -14.70 7.79
CA ARG A 306 7.85 -14.71 8.59
C ARG A 306 9.09 -15.09 7.78
N GLN A 307 8.98 -16.05 6.87
CA GLN A 307 10.10 -16.43 5.99
C GLN A 307 10.61 -15.26 5.15
N PHE A 308 9.75 -14.33 4.75
CA PHE A 308 10.17 -13.11 4.06
C PHE A 308 10.72 -12.06 5.03
N GLU A 309 10.03 -11.81 6.14
CA GLU A 309 10.45 -10.80 7.14
C GLU A 309 11.82 -11.13 7.76
N ASP A 310 12.14 -12.42 7.94
CA ASP A 310 13.42 -12.88 8.48
C ASP A 310 14.61 -12.68 7.54
N LEU A 311 14.36 -12.43 6.24
CA LEU A 311 15.43 -12.09 5.28
C LEU A 311 15.94 -10.66 5.46
N ASN A 312 15.23 -9.81 6.21
CA ASN A 312 15.66 -8.46 6.50
C ASN A 312 16.82 -8.46 7.51
N ARG A 313 18.00 -8.03 7.06
CA ARG A 313 19.20 -7.96 7.91
C ARG A 313 19.26 -6.69 8.76
N ASN A 314 18.46 -5.68 8.41
CA ASN A 314 18.46 -4.36 9.04
C ASN A 314 17.14 -4.11 9.79
N LYS A 315 16.69 -5.07 10.62
CA LYS A 315 15.39 -5.02 11.30
C LYS A 315 15.19 -3.79 12.19
N GLU A 316 16.28 -3.19 12.70
CA GLU A 316 16.24 -2.00 13.56
C GLU A 316 15.96 -0.71 12.79
N THR A 317 16.40 -0.61 11.53
CA THR A 317 16.34 0.63 10.73
C THR A 317 15.37 0.56 9.57
N LYS A 318 15.01 -0.65 9.15
CA LYS A 318 14.11 -0.91 8.02
C LYS A 318 13.00 -1.83 8.46
N GLU A 319 11.80 -1.29 8.55
CA GLU A 319 10.59 -2.06 8.80
C GLU A 319 9.98 -2.56 7.47
N ILE A 320 9.41 -3.77 7.49
CA ILE A 320 8.68 -4.35 6.36
C ILE A 320 7.20 -4.36 6.71
N TYR A 321 6.39 -3.69 5.89
CA TYR A 321 4.93 -3.65 6.08
C TYR A 321 4.26 -4.75 5.26
N SER A 322 3.84 -5.83 5.93
CA SER A 322 3.28 -7.01 5.29
C SER A 322 1.74 -6.97 5.25
N HIS A 323 1.17 -7.25 4.08
CA HIS A 323 -0.29 -7.35 3.89
C HIS A 323 -0.68 -8.57 3.07
N PHE A 324 -1.71 -9.28 3.51
CA PHE A 324 -2.33 -10.37 2.75
C PHE A 324 -3.34 -9.82 1.75
N THR A 325 -3.09 -10.05 0.46
CA THR A 325 -3.86 -9.48 -0.63
C THR A 325 -4.55 -10.53 -1.49
N CYS A 326 -5.69 -10.13 -2.06
CA CYS A 326 -6.33 -10.76 -3.19
C CYS A 326 -6.44 -9.69 -4.28
N ALA A 327 -5.54 -9.68 -5.25
CA ALA A 327 -5.48 -8.61 -6.24
C ALA A 327 -6.73 -8.51 -7.15
N THR A 328 -7.57 -9.54 -7.21
CA THR A 328 -8.87 -9.47 -7.90
C THR A 328 -9.98 -8.85 -7.04
N ASP A 329 -9.80 -8.76 -5.72
CA ASP A 329 -10.74 -8.13 -4.80
C ASP A 329 -10.44 -6.63 -4.66
N THR A 330 -11.29 -5.80 -5.28
CA THR A 330 -11.16 -4.34 -5.27
C THR A 330 -11.24 -3.75 -3.86
N SER A 331 -12.13 -4.25 -2.99
CA SER A 331 -12.26 -3.74 -1.62
C SER A 331 -11.04 -4.06 -0.78
N ASN A 332 -10.48 -5.27 -0.95
CA ASN A 332 -9.24 -5.64 -0.27
C ASN A 332 -8.06 -4.79 -0.72
N ILE A 333 -7.91 -4.54 -2.03
CA ILE A 333 -6.81 -3.71 -2.54
C ILE A 333 -6.97 -2.25 -2.15
N GLN A 334 -8.19 -1.71 -2.16
CA GLN A 334 -8.43 -0.34 -1.70
C GLN A 334 -8.00 -0.17 -0.23
N PHE A 335 -8.47 -1.05 0.66
CA PHE A 335 -8.10 -1.02 2.08
C PHE A 335 -6.59 -1.13 2.30
N VAL A 336 -5.93 -2.07 1.62
CA VAL A 336 -4.49 -2.27 1.75
C VAL A 336 -3.72 -1.08 1.20
N PHE A 337 -4.16 -0.51 0.07
CA PHE A 337 -3.49 0.64 -0.54
C PHE A 337 -3.65 1.91 0.30
N ASP A 338 -4.81 2.12 0.93
CA ASP A 338 -5.03 3.22 1.87
C ASP A 338 -4.06 3.10 3.06
N ALA A 339 -3.96 1.92 3.68
CA ALA A 339 -3.03 1.66 4.78
C ALA A 339 -1.56 1.88 4.38
N VAL A 340 -1.16 1.37 3.21
CA VAL A 340 0.20 1.54 2.67
C VAL A 340 0.50 3.01 2.40
N THR A 341 -0.47 3.73 1.84
CA THR A 341 -0.30 5.15 1.54
C THR A 341 -0.09 5.96 2.81
N ASP A 342 -0.83 5.66 3.87
CA ASP A 342 -0.67 6.37 5.15
C ASP A 342 0.73 6.12 5.74
N VAL A 343 1.26 4.89 5.66
CA VAL A 343 2.64 4.58 6.08
C VAL A 343 3.69 5.31 5.23
N ILE A 344 3.51 5.33 3.90
CA ILE A 344 4.43 6.03 2.99
C ILE A 344 4.39 7.53 3.26
N ILE A 345 3.21 8.10 3.43
CA ILE A 345 3.04 9.52 3.77
C ILE A 345 3.68 9.81 5.12
N GLN A 346 3.46 9.01 6.15
CA GLN A 346 4.10 9.19 7.45
C GLN A 346 5.62 9.16 7.36
N ASN A 347 6.21 8.19 6.67
CA ASN A 347 7.66 8.05 6.55
C ASN A 347 8.30 9.13 5.65
N ASN A 348 7.60 9.60 4.61
CA ASN A 348 8.08 10.70 3.78
C ASN A 348 7.86 12.06 4.43
N LEU A 349 6.76 12.26 5.15
CA LEU A 349 6.54 13.47 5.94
C LEU A 349 7.55 13.57 7.09
N LYS A 350 7.98 12.46 7.71
CA LYS A 350 9.12 12.45 8.66
C LYS A 350 10.43 12.93 8.04
N ARG A 351 10.64 12.69 6.73
CA ARG A 351 11.81 13.21 6.00
C ARG A 351 11.65 14.66 5.58
N VAL A 352 10.45 15.04 5.15
CA VAL A 352 10.11 16.42 4.78
C VAL A 352 10.04 17.33 6.02
N SER A 353 9.72 16.79 7.20
CA SER A 353 9.67 17.52 8.47
C SER A 353 11.06 17.88 9.01
N LEU A 354 12.13 17.26 8.52
CA LEU A 354 13.49 17.72 8.77
C LEU A 354 13.85 18.94 7.91
N ASP A 355 13.14 19.18 6.80
CA ASP A 355 13.38 20.31 5.88
C ASP A 355 12.34 21.45 6.02
N ASN A 356 11.28 21.28 6.82
CA ASN A 356 10.28 22.32 7.06
C ASN A 356 9.93 22.45 8.55
N LEU A 357 10.40 23.53 9.16
CA LEU A 357 10.11 24.02 10.52
C LEU A 357 8.61 24.27 10.87
N LEU A 358 7.63 23.77 10.10
CA LEU A 358 6.23 24.24 10.15
C LEU A 358 5.15 23.15 10.10
N THR A 359 5.47 21.87 10.34
CA THR A 359 4.42 20.83 10.42
C THR A 359 4.82 19.73 11.40
N ARG A 360 4.06 19.57 12.48
CA ARG A 360 4.32 18.53 13.51
C ARG A 360 3.12 17.63 13.74
N LYS A 361 3.41 16.40 14.13
CA LYS A 361 2.46 15.31 14.32
C LYS A 361 1.78 15.47 15.68
N CYS A 362 0.62 16.10 15.73
CA CYS A 362 -0.34 15.81 16.78
C CYS A 362 -0.94 14.41 16.51
N ILE A 363 -1.29 13.68 17.56
CA ILE A 363 -2.20 12.54 17.46
C ILE A 363 -3.27 12.90 18.48
N SER A 364 -4.54 12.74 18.12
CA SER A 364 -5.63 12.87 19.08
C SER A 364 -6.26 11.51 19.18
N ALA A 365 -5.77 10.66 20.11
CA ALA A 365 -6.34 9.34 20.31
C ALA A 365 -7.73 9.46 20.94
N LEU A 366 -8.76 9.45 20.10
CA LEU A 366 -10.16 9.50 20.48
C LEU A 366 -10.69 8.13 20.77
N LEU A 367 -11.16 7.97 22.00
CA LEU A 367 -11.76 6.76 22.48
C LEU A 367 -13.12 7.16 23.04
N SER A 368 -14.19 6.80 22.32
CA SER A 368 -15.56 6.89 22.82
C SER A 368 -16.27 5.55 22.63
N ALA A 369 -17.04 5.16 23.64
CA ALA A 369 -17.94 4.03 23.60
C ALA A 369 -19.20 4.53 22.91
N GLU A 370 -19.52 3.89 21.80
CA GLU A 370 -20.89 3.74 21.29
C GLU A 370 -21.67 4.97 20.84
N THR A 371 -21.12 6.19 20.78
CA THR A 371 -21.87 7.29 20.15
C THR A 371 -21.05 8.08 19.16
N GLY A 372 -21.41 7.95 17.88
CA GLY A 372 -20.82 8.55 16.69
C GLY A 372 -20.74 10.07 16.62
N SER A 373 -20.10 10.70 17.61
CA SER A 373 -20.17 12.13 17.89
C SER A 373 -18.97 12.91 17.34
N TYR A 374 -17.90 12.24 16.87
CA TYR A 374 -16.63 12.90 16.51
C TYR A 374 -16.51 13.38 15.06
N VAL A 375 -17.01 12.63 14.06
CA VAL A 375 -17.11 13.14 12.67
C VAL A 375 -17.96 14.44 12.61
N HIS A 376 -18.88 14.60 13.58
CA HIS A 376 -19.62 15.84 13.81
C HIS A 376 -18.89 16.90 14.64
N PHE A 377 -18.01 16.49 15.55
CA PHE A 377 -17.13 17.38 16.34
C PHE A 377 -16.18 18.19 15.45
N GLN A 378 -15.77 17.64 14.30
CA GLN A 378 -14.81 18.29 13.40
C GLN A 378 -15.43 18.98 12.17
N ARG A 379 -16.59 18.53 11.67
CA ARG A 379 -17.24 19.15 10.48
C ARG A 379 -17.75 20.59 10.69
N PHE A 380 -17.69 21.12 11.90
CA PHE A 380 -18.09 22.50 12.20
C PHE A 380 -17.01 23.56 11.88
N CYS A 381 -15.74 23.17 11.70
CA CYS A 381 -14.75 24.06 11.06
C CYS A 381 -15.10 24.34 9.57
N LYS A 382 -16.07 23.60 9.00
CA LYS A 382 -16.53 23.70 7.60
C LYS A 382 -18.04 23.98 7.45
N ASP A 383 -18.77 24.33 8.53
CA ASP A 383 -20.18 24.77 8.50
C ASP A 383 -21.22 23.77 7.94
N VAL A 384 -21.03 22.44 8.06
CA VAL A 384 -21.99 21.44 7.54
C VAL A 384 -22.30 20.32 8.55
N PHE A 385 -23.56 20.21 8.99
CA PHE A 385 -24.11 19.08 9.76
C PHE A 385 -24.94 18.16 8.84
N GLU A 386 -24.61 16.85 8.78
CA GLU A 386 -25.34 15.86 7.98
C GLU A 386 -26.10 14.87 8.88
N ARG A 387 -27.41 14.67 8.63
CA ARG A 387 -28.29 13.85 9.48
C ARG A 387 -28.15 12.33 9.29
N ASP A 388 -27.48 11.86 8.24
CA ASP A 388 -27.36 10.43 7.91
C ASP A 388 -26.01 9.85 8.35
N TYR A 389 -25.96 9.24 9.55
CA TYR A 389 -24.73 8.70 10.14
C TYR A 389 -24.45 7.23 9.76
N LYS A 390 -23.16 6.92 9.52
CA LYS A 390 -22.61 5.55 9.49
C LYS A 390 -21.43 5.46 10.49
N ALA A 391 -21.36 4.37 11.25
CA ALA A 391 -20.33 4.13 12.26
C ALA A 391 -18.88 4.27 11.72
N THR A 392 -17.96 4.87 12.49
CA THR A 392 -16.52 4.88 12.16
C THR A 392 -16.00 3.45 12.20
N ILE A 393 -15.58 2.92 11.04
CA ILE A 393 -15.01 1.57 10.92
C ILE A 393 -13.48 1.71 10.86
N GLY A 394 -12.78 1.33 11.93
CA GLY A 394 -11.31 1.38 11.98
C GLY A 394 -10.78 2.70 12.54
N VAL A 395 -10.09 3.49 11.72
CA VAL A 395 -9.47 4.78 12.11
C VAL A 395 -9.70 5.82 11.02
N ASP A 396 -10.08 7.03 11.40
CA ASP A 396 -10.25 8.19 10.50
C ASP A 396 -9.09 9.21 10.72
N PHE A 397 -8.72 9.93 9.67
CA PHE A 397 -7.58 10.87 9.69
C PHE A 397 -7.92 12.19 9.02
N GLU A 398 -7.69 13.29 9.72
CA GLU A 398 -7.89 14.65 9.20
C GLU A 398 -6.71 15.56 9.63
N ILE A 399 -6.41 16.57 8.81
CA ILE A 399 -5.40 17.59 9.10
C ILE A 399 -6.09 18.94 9.28
N GLU A 400 -5.96 19.50 10.48
CA GLU A 400 -6.50 20.82 10.80
C GLU A 400 -5.37 21.86 10.83
N ARG A 401 -5.54 22.99 10.14
CA ARG A 401 -4.50 24.03 10.02
C ARG A 401 -4.84 25.23 10.89
N PHE A 402 -3.87 25.65 11.69
CA PHE A 402 -3.90 26.80 12.57
C PHE A 402 -2.80 27.80 12.20
N GLU A 403 -2.98 29.04 12.64
CA GLU A 403 -1.93 30.05 12.64
C GLU A 403 -1.56 30.35 14.10
N MET A 404 -0.35 29.95 14.50
CA MET A 404 0.17 30.09 15.86
C MET A 404 1.29 31.13 15.85
N SER A 405 1.08 32.29 16.48
CA SER A 405 2.06 33.39 16.52
C SER A 405 2.56 33.82 15.12
N GLY A 406 1.67 33.82 14.12
CA GLY A 406 1.99 34.15 12.73
C GLY A 406 2.68 33.04 11.93
N LEU A 407 2.87 31.86 12.54
CA LEU A 407 3.44 30.68 11.89
C LEU A 407 2.33 29.67 11.57
N PRO A 408 2.29 29.11 10.35
CA PRO A 408 1.35 28.05 10.04
C PRO A 408 1.72 26.79 10.83
N TYR A 409 0.73 26.24 11.53
CA TYR A 409 0.86 25.02 12.32
C TYR A 409 -0.27 24.06 11.93
N SER A 410 0.02 22.77 11.77
CA SER A 410 -1.02 21.79 11.40
C SER A 410 -1.10 20.70 12.46
N LEU A 411 -2.31 20.46 12.97
CA LEU A 411 -2.62 19.30 13.79
C LEU A 411 -2.99 18.12 12.88
N GLN A 412 -2.40 16.97 13.19
CA GLN A 412 -2.82 15.69 12.63
C GLN A 412 -3.76 15.04 13.65
N ILE A 413 -4.95 14.64 13.23
CA ILE A 413 -5.99 14.13 14.12
C ILE A 413 -6.32 12.70 13.66
N TRP A 414 -6.32 11.76 14.60
CA TRP A 414 -6.46 10.33 14.34
C TRP A 414 -7.61 9.76 15.18
N ASP A 415 -8.82 9.71 14.62
CA ASP A 415 -10.01 9.21 15.31
C ASP A 415 -10.03 7.68 15.28
N THR A 416 -9.90 7.02 16.44
CA THR A 416 -9.86 5.56 16.53
C THR A 416 -11.20 5.00 16.99
N ALA A 417 -11.72 3.96 16.33
CA ALA A 417 -12.98 3.34 16.75
C ALA A 417 -12.87 2.72 18.15
N GLY A 418 -13.67 3.21 19.11
CA GLY A 418 -13.69 2.74 20.51
C GLY A 418 -14.41 1.40 20.75
N GLN A 419 -14.69 0.62 19.71
CA GLN A 419 -15.30 -0.71 19.86
C GLN A 419 -14.26 -1.80 20.11
N GLU A 420 -14.56 -2.70 21.05
CA GLU A 420 -13.61 -3.73 21.49
C GLU A 420 -13.12 -4.67 20.37
N LYS A 421 -13.88 -4.82 19.28
CA LYS A 421 -13.53 -5.64 18.12
C LYS A 421 -12.36 -5.09 17.29
N PHE A 422 -11.97 -3.82 17.47
CA PHE A 422 -10.90 -3.15 16.71
C PHE A 422 -9.68 -2.78 17.56
N LYS A 423 -9.60 -3.26 18.82
CA LYS A 423 -8.50 -2.96 19.77
C LYS A 423 -7.11 -3.26 19.21
N CYS A 424 -6.93 -4.32 18.43
CA CYS A 424 -5.63 -4.67 17.84
C CYS A 424 -5.13 -3.68 16.78
N ILE A 425 -6.03 -2.86 16.22
CA ILE A 425 -5.70 -1.86 15.19
C ILE A 425 -5.32 -0.54 15.86
N ALA A 426 -6.02 -0.16 16.94
CA ALA A 426 -5.88 1.15 17.59
C ALA A 426 -4.50 1.38 18.23
N SER A 427 -3.83 0.34 18.76
CA SER A 427 -2.52 0.48 19.42
C SER A 427 -1.42 1.03 18.50
N ALA A 428 -1.44 0.67 17.21
CA ALA A 428 -0.49 1.18 16.23
C ALA A 428 -0.59 2.71 16.02
N TYR A 429 -1.76 3.30 16.27
CA TYR A 429 -2.02 4.73 16.08
C TYR A 429 -1.68 5.57 17.30
N TYR A 430 -1.65 4.97 18.49
CA TYR A 430 -1.26 5.69 19.71
C TYR A 430 0.23 6.05 19.72
N ARG A 431 1.07 5.30 19.01
CA ARG A 431 2.52 5.43 19.09
C ARG A 431 3.05 6.78 18.61
N GLY A 432 3.79 7.44 19.50
CA GLY A 432 4.40 8.74 19.27
C GLY A 432 3.36 9.88 19.25
N ALA A 433 2.29 9.74 20.02
CA ALA A 433 1.31 10.78 20.24
C ALA A 433 1.90 11.91 21.09
N GLN A 434 1.67 13.16 20.70
CA GLN A 434 1.99 14.33 21.53
C GLN A 434 0.81 14.72 22.43
N VAL A 435 -0.41 14.34 22.03
CA VAL A 435 -1.65 14.64 22.74
C VAL A 435 -2.49 13.36 22.78
N ILE A 436 -3.31 13.18 23.81
CA ILE A 436 -4.29 12.10 23.91
C ILE A 436 -5.61 12.73 24.34
N ILE A 437 -6.71 12.45 23.63
CA ILE A 437 -8.01 13.08 23.87
C ILE A 437 -9.07 12.00 24.08
N THR A 438 -9.37 11.70 25.34
CA THR A 438 -10.45 10.76 25.68
C THR A 438 -11.79 11.46 25.71
N VAL A 439 -12.85 10.80 25.19
CA VAL A 439 -14.14 11.45 24.98
C VAL A 439 -15.28 10.61 25.52
N PHE A 440 -16.19 11.27 26.24
CA PHE A 440 -17.40 10.65 26.77
C PHE A 440 -18.64 11.46 26.43
N ASP A 441 -19.80 10.83 26.56
CA ASP A 441 -21.11 11.46 26.37
C ASP A 441 -21.57 12.06 27.71
N MET A 442 -21.75 13.37 27.78
CA MET A 442 -22.23 14.01 29.01
C MET A 442 -23.65 13.53 29.40
N ALA A 443 -24.46 13.11 28.43
CA ALA A 443 -25.81 12.60 28.68
C ALA A 443 -25.82 11.14 29.17
N ASP A 444 -24.70 10.42 29.03
CA ASP A 444 -24.52 9.06 29.54
C ASP A 444 -23.23 8.95 30.36
N ILE A 445 -23.35 9.24 31.65
CA ILE A 445 -22.23 9.21 32.61
C ILE A 445 -21.49 7.87 32.65
N LYS A 446 -22.12 6.75 32.29
CA LYS A 446 -21.45 5.43 32.28
C LYS A 446 -20.30 5.39 31.27
N THR A 447 -20.39 6.18 30.21
CA THR A 447 -19.33 6.27 29.19
C THR A 447 -18.04 6.88 29.72
N LEU A 448 -18.11 7.66 30.82
CA LEU A 448 -16.96 8.26 31.48
C LEU A 448 -16.01 7.21 32.08
N GLU A 449 -16.54 6.12 32.65
CA GLU A 449 -15.73 5.07 33.28
C GLU A 449 -14.77 4.39 32.28
N ASN A 450 -15.17 4.27 31.01
CA ASN A 450 -14.35 3.64 29.98
C ASN A 450 -13.11 4.48 29.59
N THR A 451 -13.15 5.79 29.81
CA THR A 451 -12.07 6.72 29.42
C THR A 451 -10.74 6.42 30.10
N GLN A 452 -10.78 5.94 31.35
CA GLN A 452 -9.57 5.58 32.10
C GLN A 452 -8.87 4.36 31.48
N GLN A 453 -9.65 3.33 31.11
CA GLN A 453 -9.09 2.13 30.48
C GLN A 453 -8.42 2.49 29.15
N TRP A 454 -9.12 3.24 28.33
CA TRP A 454 -8.69 3.75 27.04
C TRP A 454 -7.42 4.60 27.12
N LEU A 455 -7.35 5.53 28.08
CA LEU A 455 -6.14 6.28 28.34
C LEU A 455 -4.97 5.36 28.71
N SER A 456 -5.20 4.35 29.55
CA SER A 456 -4.15 3.41 29.94
C SER A 456 -3.61 2.60 28.76
N GLU A 457 -4.46 2.27 27.79
CA GLU A 457 -4.07 1.57 26.56
C GLU A 457 -3.25 2.49 25.65
N ALA A 458 -3.65 3.75 25.49
CA ALA A 458 -2.90 4.73 24.71
C ALA A 458 -1.55 5.11 25.33
N LEU A 459 -1.46 5.24 26.65
CA LEU A 459 -0.22 5.57 27.34
C LEU A 459 0.82 4.45 27.30
N LYS A 460 0.41 3.17 27.18
CA LYS A 460 1.34 2.03 27.06
C LYS A 460 2.21 2.08 25.79
N GLU A 461 1.71 2.74 24.75
CA GLU A 461 2.38 2.85 23.44
C GLU A 461 3.24 4.12 23.32
N ASN A 462 3.35 4.90 24.39
CA ASN A 462 4.06 6.19 24.43
C ASN A 462 5.07 6.24 25.58
N GLU A 463 6.04 7.15 25.48
CA GLU A 463 7.02 7.35 26.56
C GLU A 463 6.34 8.00 27.78
N PRO A 464 6.74 7.67 29.01
CA PRO A 464 6.17 8.30 30.20
C PRO A 464 6.28 9.82 30.14
N ASN A 465 5.17 10.52 30.41
CA ASN A 465 5.06 11.99 30.37
C ASN A 465 5.37 12.64 29.01
N SER A 466 5.29 11.89 27.90
CA SER A 466 5.50 12.46 26.55
C SER A 466 4.24 13.06 25.92
N CYS A 467 3.08 12.91 26.56
CA CYS A 467 1.77 13.27 26.00
C CYS A 467 1.02 14.26 26.89
N PHE A 468 0.42 15.29 26.29
CA PHE A 468 -0.64 16.06 26.93
C PHE A 468 -1.95 15.27 26.91
N VAL A 469 -2.65 15.18 28.04
CA VAL A 469 -3.88 14.40 28.15
C VAL A 469 -5.08 15.32 28.33
N PHE A 470 -6.14 15.05 27.57
CA PHE A 470 -7.42 15.75 27.66
C PHE A 470 -8.57 14.76 27.86
N LEU A 471 -9.54 15.18 28.67
CA LEU A 471 -10.82 14.51 28.84
C LEU A 471 -11.92 15.45 28.33
N VAL A 472 -12.70 15.02 27.34
CA VAL A 472 -13.74 15.85 26.72
C VAL A 472 -15.11 15.24 26.91
N GLY A 473 -16.02 15.99 27.54
CA GLY A 473 -17.44 15.66 27.61
C GLY A 473 -18.18 16.27 26.43
N THR A 474 -18.79 15.44 25.58
CA THR A 474 -19.56 15.88 24.39
C THR A 474 -21.06 15.89 24.66
N LYS A 475 -21.83 16.44 23.71
CA LYS A 475 -23.30 16.55 23.77
C LYS A 475 -23.83 17.34 24.96
N ARG A 476 -23.07 18.36 25.38
CA ARG A 476 -23.49 19.32 26.41
C ARG A 476 -24.88 19.92 26.13
N ASP A 477 -25.26 20.05 24.85
CA ASP A 477 -26.56 20.57 24.41
C ASP A 477 -27.77 19.72 24.82
N LEU A 478 -27.56 18.47 25.24
CA LEU A 478 -28.62 17.56 25.67
C LEU A 478 -28.96 17.69 27.17
N LEU A 479 -28.14 18.38 27.95
CA LEU A 479 -28.29 18.50 29.41
C LEU A 479 -28.89 19.85 29.81
N SER A 480 -29.67 19.86 30.88
CA SER A 480 -29.99 21.10 31.59
C SER A 480 -28.75 21.66 32.31
N ALA A 481 -28.78 22.94 32.70
CA ALA A 481 -27.68 23.57 33.42
C ALA A 481 -27.30 22.82 34.73
N GLU A 482 -28.30 22.36 35.48
CA GLU A 482 -28.09 21.62 36.74
C GLU A 482 -27.47 20.23 36.52
N GLU A 483 -27.91 19.51 35.46
CA GLU A 483 -27.36 18.22 35.09
C GLU A 483 -25.94 18.35 34.55
N CYS A 484 -25.68 19.39 33.76
CA CYS A 484 -24.35 19.71 33.23
C CYS A 484 -23.36 19.95 34.37
N GLU A 485 -23.70 20.81 35.34
CA GLU A 485 -22.83 21.07 36.51
C GLU A 485 -22.53 19.82 37.35
N ARG A 486 -23.47 18.88 37.40
CA ARG A 486 -23.29 17.61 38.11
C ARG A 486 -22.31 16.71 37.35
N THR A 487 -22.55 16.49 36.06
CA THR A 487 -21.69 15.66 35.21
C THR A 487 -20.27 16.25 35.09
N GLU A 488 -20.14 17.57 34.97
CA GLU A 488 -18.84 18.25 34.95
C GLU A 488 -18.06 18.04 36.25
N ARG A 489 -18.73 18.08 37.42
CA ARG A 489 -18.09 17.80 38.70
C ARG A 489 -17.50 16.39 38.77
N ASP A 490 -18.23 15.40 38.29
CA ASP A 490 -17.77 14.01 38.26
C ASP A 490 -16.61 13.83 37.26
N ALA A 491 -16.70 14.47 36.08
CA ALA A 491 -15.67 14.43 35.06
C ALA A 491 -14.36 15.14 35.48
N ILE A 492 -14.45 16.28 36.17
CA ILE A 492 -13.28 17.00 36.70
C ILE A 492 -12.51 16.14 37.70
N LYS A 493 -13.24 15.38 38.54
CA LYS A 493 -12.61 14.47 39.51
C LYS A 493 -11.83 13.36 38.79
N ILE A 494 -12.43 12.73 37.78
CA ILE A 494 -11.78 11.67 36.99
C ILE A 494 -10.61 12.23 36.15
N ALA A 495 -10.75 13.44 35.58
CA ALA A 495 -9.68 14.11 34.86
C ALA A 495 -8.46 14.36 35.75
N ALA A 496 -8.67 14.75 37.01
CA ALA A 496 -7.59 14.93 37.98
C ALA A 496 -6.85 13.60 38.28
N GLU A 497 -7.57 12.48 38.37
CA GLU A 497 -6.96 11.14 38.53
C GLU A 497 -6.16 10.71 37.29
N MET A 498 -6.61 11.12 36.10
CA MET A 498 -5.97 10.84 34.80
C MET A 498 -4.82 11.79 34.45
N ASN A 499 -4.58 12.83 35.27
CA ASN A 499 -3.70 13.96 34.92
C ASN A 499 -4.07 14.61 33.58
N ALA A 500 -5.37 14.77 33.35
CA ALA A 500 -5.96 15.28 32.11
C ALA A 500 -6.59 16.66 32.30
N GLU A 501 -6.55 17.52 31.27
CA GLU A 501 -7.31 18.77 31.22
C GLU A 501 -8.74 18.49 30.74
N PHE A 502 -9.76 18.91 31.52
CA PHE A 502 -11.17 18.65 31.20
C PHE A 502 -11.81 19.77 30.38
N TRP A 503 -12.58 19.39 29.35
CA TRP A 503 -13.37 20.30 28.53
C TRP A 503 -14.79 19.76 28.31
N SER A 504 -15.80 20.63 28.40
CA SER A 504 -17.19 20.31 28.01
C SER A 504 -17.57 21.06 26.74
N VAL A 505 -18.05 20.30 25.76
CA VAL A 505 -18.25 20.77 24.38
C VAL A 505 -19.59 20.30 23.83
N SER A 506 -20.07 21.00 22.81
CA SER A 506 -21.23 20.57 22.04
C SER A 506 -20.89 20.54 20.55
N SER A 507 -20.75 19.35 19.99
CA SER A 507 -20.55 19.14 18.56
C SER A 507 -21.72 19.64 17.72
N LYS A 508 -22.93 19.75 18.30
CA LYS A 508 -24.14 20.19 17.60
C LYS A 508 -24.24 21.71 17.50
N THR A 509 -23.85 22.42 18.56
CA THR A 509 -23.93 23.89 18.62
C THR A 509 -22.59 24.57 18.29
N GLY A 510 -21.48 23.82 18.29
CA GLY A 510 -20.12 24.34 18.13
C GLY A 510 -19.52 24.93 19.41
N GLU A 511 -20.25 24.89 20.53
CA GLU A 511 -19.84 25.48 21.80
C GLU A 511 -18.55 24.82 22.33
N ASN A 512 -17.55 25.66 22.64
CA ASN A 512 -16.22 25.31 23.15
C ASN A 512 -15.35 24.42 22.25
N VAL A 513 -15.78 24.11 21.02
CA VAL A 513 -15.03 23.22 20.11
C VAL A 513 -13.80 23.92 19.54
N GLN A 514 -13.93 25.16 19.07
CA GLN A 514 -12.82 25.90 18.47
C GLN A 514 -11.76 26.25 19.51
N GLU A 515 -12.20 26.72 20.68
CA GLU A 515 -11.34 27.07 21.80
C GLU A 515 -10.55 25.85 22.31
N PHE A 516 -11.21 24.69 22.37
CA PHE A 516 -10.56 23.43 22.73
C PHE A 516 -9.44 23.06 21.75
N PHE A 517 -9.70 23.03 20.45
CA PHE A 517 -8.68 22.67 19.47
C PHE A 517 -7.56 23.71 19.39
N PHE A 518 -7.87 24.99 19.58
CA PHE A 518 -6.86 26.03 19.68
C PHE A 518 -5.94 25.80 20.89
N ARG A 519 -6.50 25.41 22.05
CA ARG A 519 -5.74 25.06 23.26
C ARG A 519 -4.82 23.87 23.03
N VAL A 520 -5.32 22.81 22.39
CA VAL A 520 -4.54 21.63 22.02
C VAL A 520 -3.38 22.02 21.09
N ALA A 521 -3.66 22.83 20.07
CA ALA A 521 -2.66 23.29 19.12
C ALA A 521 -1.57 24.16 19.77
N ALA A 522 -1.96 25.07 20.66
CA ALA A 522 -1.02 25.94 21.36
C ALA A 522 -0.03 25.16 22.24
N LEU A 523 -0.51 24.19 23.02
CA LEU A 523 0.35 23.38 23.90
C LEU A 523 1.30 22.48 23.10
N ALA A 524 0.80 21.83 22.05
CA ALA A 524 1.63 21.00 21.17
C ALA A 524 2.67 21.82 20.39
N PHE A 525 2.33 23.08 20.06
CA PHE A 525 3.24 24.02 19.42
C PHE A 525 4.33 24.52 20.37
N GLU A 526 4.00 24.86 21.61
CA GLU A 526 4.96 25.34 22.61
C GLU A 526 5.97 24.25 22.99
N ASP A 527 5.51 23.03 23.30
CA ASP A 527 6.39 21.89 23.58
C ASP A 527 7.33 21.57 22.42
N ALA A 528 6.83 21.71 21.19
CA ALA A 528 7.64 21.52 20.00
C ALA A 528 8.77 22.55 19.87
N ILE A 529 8.51 23.83 20.14
CA ILE A 529 9.53 24.88 20.10
C ILE A 529 10.60 24.65 21.16
N LEU A 530 10.20 24.27 22.37
CA LEU A 530 11.12 24.02 23.48
C LEU A 530 12.08 22.87 23.16
N LYS A 531 11.56 21.75 22.64
CA LYS A 531 12.39 20.61 22.22
C LYS A 531 13.39 20.99 21.12
N ASP A 532 12.98 21.82 20.16
CA ASP A 532 13.88 22.28 19.09
C ASP A 532 15.04 23.13 19.62
N LEU A 533 14.74 24.07 20.52
CA LEU A 533 15.74 24.91 21.19
C LEU A 533 16.76 24.08 21.97
N GLU A 534 16.31 23.04 22.69
CA GLU A 534 17.20 22.13 23.42
C GLU A 534 18.10 21.31 22.48
N THR A 535 17.58 20.93 21.31
CA THR A 535 18.34 20.14 20.33
C THR A 535 19.44 20.98 19.67
N GLU A 536 19.17 22.24 19.33
CA GLU A 536 20.16 23.17 18.76
C GLU A 536 21.33 23.46 19.73
N ILE A 537 21.04 23.61 21.03
CA ILE A 537 22.06 23.86 22.06
C ILE A 537 23.00 22.66 22.22
N SER A 538 22.49 21.43 22.10
CA SER A 538 23.29 20.20 22.24
C SER A 538 24.24 19.92 21.07
N THR A 539 23.95 20.46 19.88
CA THR A 539 24.80 20.32 18.67
C THR A 539 25.92 21.36 18.55
N ALA A 540 25.93 22.39 19.39
CA ALA A 540 26.95 23.43 19.40
C ALA A 540 28.20 23.03 20.20
N GLN A 541 28.92 21.98 19.78
CA GLN A 541 30.34 21.86 20.15
C GLN A 541 31.16 22.82 19.28
N ILE A 542 31.61 23.92 19.88
CA ILE A 542 32.61 24.83 19.29
C ILE A 542 33.90 24.03 19.12
N GLY A 543 34.18 23.60 17.88
CA GLY A 543 35.42 22.92 17.53
C GLY A 543 36.61 23.84 17.77
N ASP A 544 37.59 23.34 18.53
CA ASP A 544 38.86 24.02 18.79
C ASP A 544 39.60 24.20 17.46
N GLY A 545 39.79 25.45 17.04
CA GLY A 545 40.30 25.79 15.72
C GLY A 545 41.79 25.47 15.60
N SER A 546 42.13 24.37 14.92
CA SER A 546 43.51 24.11 14.52
C SER A 546 43.88 24.97 13.31
N ILE A 547 44.79 25.92 13.52
CA ILE A 547 45.45 26.75 12.52
C ILE A 547 46.13 25.87 11.47
N LEU A 548 45.76 26.04 10.19
CA LEU A 548 46.43 25.42 9.05
C LEU A 548 47.85 26.02 8.92
N ASN A 549 48.87 25.16 9.01
CA ASN A 549 50.26 25.53 8.78
C ASN A 549 50.68 25.00 7.40
N ASP A 550 50.90 25.91 6.45
CA ASP A 550 51.39 25.63 5.09
C ASP A 550 52.80 25.03 5.15
N LYS A 551 52.93 23.70 5.05
CA LYS A 551 54.24 23.03 4.75
C LYS A 551 54.19 21.54 4.39
N ALA A 552 53.15 21.08 3.68
CA ALA A 552 53.08 19.67 3.25
C ALA A 552 52.61 19.54 1.80
N LEU A 553 53.32 20.16 0.86
CA LEU A 553 53.16 19.98 -0.59
C LEU A 553 54.51 20.04 -1.31
N GLU A 554 55.52 19.37 -0.77
CA GLU A 554 56.74 19.00 -1.50
C GLU A 554 57.12 17.61 -1.02
N ASP A 555 56.90 16.59 -1.86
CA ASP A 555 57.47 15.23 -1.83
C ASP A 555 56.47 14.18 -2.35
N ALA A 556 56.09 14.29 -3.63
CA ALA A 556 55.43 13.20 -4.35
C ALA A 556 55.59 13.29 -5.87
N GLU A 557 56.79 13.58 -6.37
CA GLU A 557 57.15 13.29 -7.76
C GLU A 557 58.44 12.46 -7.79
N GLU A 558 58.35 11.29 -8.42
CA GLU A 558 59.40 10.41 -8.97
C GLU A 558 59.32 8.96 -8.48
N LYS A 559 58.65 8.09 -9.26
CA LYS A 559 59.14 6.72 -9.50
C LYS A 559 58.80 6.24 -10.92
N PRO A 560 59.77 5.79 -11.72
CA PRO A 560 59.52 5.18 -13.02
C PRO A 560 59.26 3.66 -12.91
N LYS A 561 58.50 3.13 -13.88
CA LYS A 561 58.15 1.71 -14.09
C LYS A 561 59.32 0.87 -14.61
N LYS A 562 59.35 -0.42 -14.21
CA LYS A 562 59.69 -1.69 -14.93
C LYS A 562 60.37 -2.66 -13.93
N LYS A 563 60.31 -4.00 -14.02
CA LYS A 563 59.60 -5.06 -14.77
C LYS A 563 60.08 -6.39 -14.14
N SER A 564 59.28 -7.46 -14.27
CA SER A 564 59.69 -8.88 -14.50
C SER A 564 60.07 -9.80 -13.33
N CYS A 565 59.24 -10.85 -13.17
CA CYS A 565 59.46 -12.28 -12.85
C CYS A 565 60.43 -12.71 -11.73
N CYS A 566 59.94 -13.57 -10.82
CA CYS A 566 59.74 -15.00 -11.05
C CYS A 566 58.43 -15.48 -10.41
#